data_AF-A0A2V6GMR4-F1
#
_entry.id   AF-A0A2V6GMR4-F1
#
_cell.length_a   1.000
_cell.length_b   1.000
_cell.length_c   1.000
_cell.angle_alpha   90.00
_cell.angle_beta   90.00
_cell.angle_gamma   90.00
#
_symmetry.space_group_name_H-M   'P 1'
#
loop_
_entity.id
_entity.type
_entity.pdbx_description
1 polymer ?
#
loop_
_entity_poly.entity_id
_entity_poly.type
_entity_poly.pdbx_seq_one_letter_code
_entity_poly.pdbx_strand_id
1 'polypeptide(L)'
;MTFAEWLSLSEAEREAEKRTWLPFEPGYWHSLAAEAAARFNAEFGSNPNITRVFKSLYHVRELIVAVQTDLSPEKKAKLPPSYLGFRVLQFANQIPDGILVDPGPPSELSRQRKSESEKQAPTVSRSPIRKAKPGSHRILALEGEIDMRVSPRVAADLRALIRDKPEKVVIDLSKVSYIDSSGLAVLINGMQKVEAYRGKLYLVGMRETVQIIFETSRLDQAFRIRRNVAEALAAS
;
A
#
# COMPACT_ATOMS: atom_id res chain seq x y z
N MET A 1 16.43 8.38 -1.51
CA MET A 1 17.46 7.70 -0.74
C MET A 1 17.38 6.21 -1.06
N THR A 2 18.47 5.64 -1.54
CA THR A 2 18.59 4.20 -1.81
C THR A 2 18.78 3.41 -0.52
N PHE A 3 18.62 2.10 -0.57
CA PHE A 3 18.90 1.26 0.60
C PHE A 3 20.37 1.32 1.01
N ALA A 4 21.29 1.40 0.04
CA ALA A 4 22.72 1.53 0.33
C ALA A 4 23.04 2.87 1.02
N GLU A 5 22.46 3.97 0.55
CA GLU A 5 22.58 5.29 1.21
C GLU A 5 22.03 5.24 2.63
N TRP A 6 20.88 4.59 2.83
CA TRP A 6 20.27 4.47 4.14
C TRP A 6 21.08 3.61 5.13
N LEU A 7 21.70 2.54 4.64
CA LEU A 7 22.60 1.71 5.44
C LEU A 7 23.88 2.44 5.83
N SER A 8 24.30 3.42 5.03
CA SER A 8 25.48 4.25 5.34
C SER A 8 25.25 5.22 6.51
N LEU A 9 23.99 5.49 6.87
CA LEU A 9 23.63 6.28 8.04
C LEU A 9 24.03 5.55 9.34
N SER A 10 24.23 6.30 10.42
CA SER A 10 24.28 5.73 11.77
C SER A 10 22.89 5.22 12.20
N GLU A 11 22.86 4.38 13.24
CA GLU A 11 21.59 3.91 13.81
C GLU A 11 20.72 5.06 14.33
N ALA A 12 21.33 6.06 14.98
CA ALA A 12 20.63 7.23 15.48
C ALA A 12 19.98 8.06 14.35
N GLU A 13 20.68 8.21 13.21
CA GLU A 13 20.15 8.93 12.04
C GLU A 13 19.00 8.17 11.40
N ARG A 14 19.10 6.84 11.24
CA ARG A 14 17.98 6.02 10.74
C ARG A 14 16.75 6.13 11.64
N GLU A 15 16.93 6.09 12.95
CA GLU A 15 15.81 6.22 13.90
C GLU A 15 15.21 7.64 13.89
N ALA A 16 16.04 8.68 13.77
CA ALA A 16 15.56 10.05 13.61
C ALA A 16 14.75 10.23 12.32
N GLU A 17 15.23 9.68 11.21
CA GLU A 17 14.53 9.69 9.93
C GLU A 17 13.20 8.95 10.02
N LYS A 18 13.18 7.76 10.62
CA LYS A 18 11.96 6.96 10.82
C LYS A 18 10.85 7.69 11.56
N ARG A 19 11.18 8.56 12.52
CA ARG A 19 10.17 9.38 13.24
C ARG A 19 9.43 10.36 12.33
N THR A 20 10.03 10.71 11.20
CA THR A 20 9.42 11.60 10.20
C THR A 20 8.64 10.85 9.14
N TRP A 21 8.74 9.51 9.11
CA TRP A 21 8.04 8.71 8.12
C TRP A 21 6.53 8.84 8.32
N LEU A 22 5.87 9.12 7.21
CA LEU A 22 4.43 9.00 7.10
C LEU A 22 4.19 7.66 6.42
N PRO A 23 3.78 6.60 7.15
CA PRO A 23 3.77 5.23 6.62
C PRO A 23 2.81 5.02 5.46
N PHE A 24 1.95 6.01 5.19
CA PHE A 24 1.05 6.01 4.05
C PHE A 24 1.54 6.89 2.91
N GLU A 25 2.50 7.80 3.15
CA GLU A 25 2.98 8.65 2.05
C GLU A 25 3.85 7.77 1.14
N PRO A 26 3.85 8.04 -0.17
CA PRO A 26 4.83 7.44 -1.04
C PRO A 26 6.22 7.93 -0.66
N GLY A 27 7.15 6.99 -0.57
CA GLY A 27 8.54 7.30 -0.39
C GLY A 27 9.39 6.05 -0.30
N TYR A 28 10.69 6.27 -0.14
CA TYR A 28 11.67 5.20 -0.19
C TYR A 28 11.51 4.20 0.97
N TRP A 29 10.93 4.60 2.10
CA TRP A 29 10.78 3.75 3.31
C TRP A 29 10.06 2.42 3.07
N HIS A 30 9.06 2.36 2.18
CA HIS A 30 8.43 1.08 1.82
C HIS A 30 9.42 0.16 1.09
N SER A 31 10.27 0.72 0.24
CA SER A 31 11.35 0.00 -0.45
C SER A 31 12.41 -0.45 0.53
N LEU A 32 12.79 0.41 1.47
CA LEU A 32 13.75 0.08 2.51
C LEU A 32 13.25 -1.11 3.36
N ALA A 33 11.97 -1.08 3.76
CA ALA A 33 11.36 -2.14 4.55
C ALA A 33 11.25 -3.47 3.76
N ALA A 34 10.92 -3.41 2.46
CA ALA A 34 10.87 -4.58 1.59
C ALA A 34 12.25 -5.23 1.41
N GLU A 35 13.27 -4.41 1.16
CA GLU A 35 14.66 -4.85 1.03
C GLU A 35 15.20 -5.43 2.36
N ALA A 36 14.85 -4.81 3.49
CA ALA A 36 15.19 -5.33 4.82
C ALA A 36 14.55 -6.71 5.08
N ALA A 37 13.28 -6.90 4.72
CA ALA A 37 12.60 -8.20 4.84
C ALA A 37 13.24 -9.26 3.92
N ALA A 38 13.62 -8.91 2.69
CA ALA A 38 14.29 -9.82 1.77
C ALA A 38 15.66 -10.28 2.30
N ARG A 39 16.45 -9.36 2.85
CA ARG A 39 17.75 -9.68 3.46
C ARG A 39 17.61 -10.50 4.74
N PHE A 40 16.62 -10.16 5.58
CA PHE A 40 16.29 -10.97 6.75
C PHE A 40 15.94 -12.40 6.34
N ASN A 41 15.16 -12.58 5.28
CA ASN A 41 14.82 -13.90 4.77
C ASN A 41 16.04 -14.67 4.28
N ALA A 42 16.97 -14.01 3.59
CA ALA A 42 18.20 -14.64 3.14
C ALA A 42 19.10 -15.12 4.30
N GLU A 43 19.12 -14.37 5.41
CA GLU A 43 19.96 -14.67 6.58
C GLU A 43 19.31 -15.66 7.54
N PHE A 44 18.01 -15.51 7.84
CA PHE A 44 17.31 -16.28 8.86
C PHE A 44 16.30 -17.29 8.31
N GLY A 45 15.90 -17.19 7.04
CA GLY A 45 14.83 -18.00 6.45
C GLY A 45 15.13 -19.49 6.34
N SER A 46 16.38 -19.92 6.56
CA SER A 46 16.73 -21.34 6.69
C SER A 46 16.27 -21.96 8.02
N ASN A 47 15.75 -21.16 8.95
CA ASN A 47 15.16 -21.65 10.20
C ASN A 47 13.90 -22.48 9.88
N PRO A 48 13.81 -23.74 10.34
CA PRO A 48 12.73 -24.65 9.96
C PRO A 48 11.35 -24.16 10.42
N ASN A 49 11.32 -23.32 11.45
CA ASN A 49 10.08 -22.79 12.02
C ASN A 49 9.58 -21.52 11.30
N ILE A 50 10.35 -20.95 10.37
CA ILE A 50 9.94 -19.76 9.61
C ILE A 50 9.25 -20.22 8.33
N THR A 51 7.99 -19.83 8.17
CA THR A 51 7.19 -20.17 6.98
C THR A 51 7.17 -19.02 5.98
N ARG A 52 7.28 -17.78 6.45
CA ARG A 52 7.28 -16.59 5.58
C ARG A 52 7.98 -15.41 6.24
N VAL A 53 8.69 -14.62 5.45
CA VAL A 53 9.19 -13.30 5.85
C VAL A 53 8.70 -12.29 4.84
N PHE A 54 8.16 -11.18 5.31
CA PHE A 54 7.66 -10.11 4.45
C PHE A 54 7.69 -8.76 5.16
N LYS A 55 7.63 -7.68 4.40
CA LYS A 55 7.44 -6.33 4.91
C LYS A 55 5.97 -6.13 5.26
N SER A 56 5.69 -5.51 6.41
CA SER A 56 4.32 -5.23 6.83
C SER A 56 4.22 -3.87 7.50
N LEU A 57 2.99 -3.36 7.61
CA LEU A 57 2.67 -2.24 8.49
C LEU A 57 1.97 -2.78 9.75
N TYR A 58 2.45 -2.35 10.91
CA TYR A 58 1.89 -2.68 12.22
C TYR A 58 1.15 -1.48 12.80
N HIS A 59 -0.08 -1.71 13.28
CA HIS A 59 -0.96 -0.69 13.85
C HIS A 59 -1.04 0.59 13.01
N VAL A 60 -0.98 0.47 11.68
CA VAL A 60 -1.20 1.61 10.77
C VAL A 60 -0.10 2.69 10.93
N ARG A 61 1.00 2.42 11.65
CA ARG A 61 1.98 3.44 12.06
C ARG A 61 3.44 3.04 11.92
N GLU A 62 3.77 1.75 11.93
CA GLU A 62 5.16 1.30 11.96
C GLU A 62 5.42 0.27 10.87
N LEU A 63 6.42 0.51 10.02
CA LEU A 63 6.91 -0.49 9.08
C LEU A 63 7.80 -1.50 9.80
N ILE A 64 7.55 -2.78 9.54
CA ILE A 64 8.19 -3.90 10.23
C ILE A 64 8.69 -4.96 9.25
N VAL A 65 9.61 -5.79 9.74
CA VAL A 65 9.89 -7.11 9.19
C VAL A 65 8.95 -8.09 9.90
N ALA A 66 7.95 -8.58 9.18
CA ALA A 66 7.02 -9.59 9.66
C ALA A 66 7.56 -10.99 9.38
N VAL A 67 7.55 -11.85 10.39
CA VAL A 67 8.00 -13.24 10.30
C VAL A 67 6.84 -14.15 10.71
N GLN A 68 6.33 -14.92 9.76
CA GLN A 68 5.37 -15.96 10.03
C GLN A 68 6.09 -17.24 10.43
N THR A 69 5.60 -17.89 11.48
CA THR A 69 6.16 -19.13 12.01
C THR A 69 5.08 -20.19 12.18
N ASP A 70 5.49 -21.46 12.14
CA ASP A 70 4.64 -22.61 12.44
C ASP A 70 4.55 -22.95 13.93
N LEU A 71 5.23 -22.16 14.78
CA LEU A 71 5.23 -22.30 16.23
C LEU A 71 3.85 -21.96 16.82
N SER A 72 3.58 -22.47 18.03
CA SER A 72 2.44 -22.04 18.83
C SER A 72 2.57 -20.56 19.23
N PRO A 73 1.47 -19.81 19.45
CA PRO A 73 1.51 -18.39 19.84
C PRO A 73 2.38 -18.08 21.07
N GLU A 74 2.48 -19.03 22.01
CA GLU A 74 3.30 -18.95 23.22
C GLU A 74 4.81 -19.06 22.97
N LYS A 75 5.21 -19.58 21.80
CA LYS A 75 6.59 -19.91 21.44
C LYS A 75 7.11 -18.94 20.39
N LYS A 76 8.35 -18.49 20.56
CA LYS A 76 9.04 -17.61 19.61
C LYS A 76 10.31 -18.27 19.10
N ALA A 77 10.59 -18.12 17.81
CA ALA A 77 11.88 -18.48 17.26
C ALA A 77 12.94 -17.52 17.80
N LYS A 78 14.18 -18.01 17.94
CA LYS A 78 15.34 -17.20 18.34
C LYS A 78 15.75 -16.29 17.18
N LEU A 79 15.09 -15.14 17.07
CA LEU A 79 15.32 -14.13 16.05
C LEU A 79 15.64 -12.79 16.71
N PRO A 80 16.43 -11.93 16.05
CA PRO A 80 16.72 -10.62 16.61
C PRO A 80 15.43 -9.77 16.70
N PRO A 81 15.28 -8.92 17.74
CA PRO A 81 14.08 -8.10 17.92
C PRO A 81 13.98 -6.94 16.91
N SER A 82 15.09 -6.60 16.26
CA SER A 82 15.18 -5.64 15.18
C SER A 82 16.19 -6.11 14.13
N TYR A 83 16.03 -5.65 12.89
CA TYR A 83 16.94 -5.96 11.80
C TYR A 83 17.09 -4.75 10.89
N LEU A 84 18.34 -4.30 10.73
CA LEU A 84 18.70 -3.11 9.97
C LEU A 84 17.84 -1.89 10.35
N GLY A 85 17.47 -1.72 11.63
CA GLY A 85 16.62 -0.61 12.07
C GLY A 85 15.11 -0.82 11.91
N PHE A 86 14.65 -1.95 11.39
CA PHE A 86 13.22 -2.33 11.40
C PHE A 86 12.91 -3.24 12.57
N ARG A 87 11.75 -3.08 13.21
CA ARG A 87 11.28 -4.04 14.23
C ARG A 87 10.96 -5.37 13.57
N VAL A 88 11.37 -6.46 14.19
CA VAL A 88 11.02 -7.82 13.77
C VAL A 88 9.87 -8.30 14.63
N LEU A 89 8.72 -8.60 14.01
CA LEU A 89 7.57 -9.20 14.70
C LEU A 89 7.31 -10.60 14.18
N GLN A 90 7.16 -11.53 15.11
CA GLN A 90 6.88 -12.93 14.84
C GLN A 90 5.41 -13.23 15.08
N PHE A 91 4.80 -13.99 14.17
CA PHE A 91 3.41 -14.40 14.24
C PHE A 91 3.32 -15.91 14.02
N ALA A 92 2.81 -16.63 15.01
CA ALA A 92 2.34 -18.00 14.81
C ALA A 92 1.25 -17.97 13.73
N ASN A 93 1.22 -18.91 12.78
CA ASN A 93 0.36 -19.13 11.59
C ASN A 93 -0.96 -18.36 11.36
N GLN A 94 -1.48 -17.60 12.31
CA GLN A 94 -2.48 -16.55 12.24
C GLN A 94 -1.82 -15.16 12.13
N ILE A 95 -2.29 -14.36 11.17
CA ILE A 95 -1.95 -12.94 11.09
C ILE A 95 -2.71 -12.21 12.20
N PRO A 96 -2.06 -11.52 13.14
CA PRO A 96 -2.77 -10.80 14.20
C PRO A 96 -3.58 -9.63 13.65
N ASP A 97 -4.62 -9.26 14.40
CA ASP A 97 -5.39 -8.04 14.16
C ASP A 97 -4.48 -6.80 14.08
N GLY A 98 -4.64 -6.00 13.01
CA GLY A 98 -3.90 -4.75 12.80
C GLY A 98 -2.60 -4.87 12.01
N ILE A 99 -2.31 -6.04 11.44
CA ILE A 99 -1.20 -6.26 10.50
C ILE A 99 -1.73 -6.11 9.06
N LEU A 100 -1.16 -5.18 8.29
CA LEU A 100 -1.40 -5.06 6.86
C LEU A 100 -0.40 -5.94 6.11
N VAL A 101 -0.78 -7.19 5.86
CA VAL A 101 0.01 -8.12 5.04
C VAL A 101 -0.17 -7.78 3.58
N ASP A 102 0.92 -7.45 2.91
CA ASP A 102 0.99 -7.44 1.46
C ASP A 102 0.93 -8.91 0.99
N PRO A 103 -0.15 -9.41 0.36
CA PRO A 103 -0.18 -10.81 -0.08
C PRO A 103 0.93 -11.12 -1.10
N GLY A 104 1.60 -10.10 -1.62
CA GLY A 104 2.56 -10.21 -2.71
C GLY A 104 1.79 -10.29 -4.03
N PRO A 105 2.33 -9.70 -5.11
CA PRO A 105 1.71 -9.84 -6.41
C PRO A 105 1.65 -11.33 -6.81
N PRO A 106 0.71 -11.74 -7.69
CA PRO A 106 0.72 -13.07 -8.29
C PRO A 106 2.10 -13.40 -8.88
N SER A 107 2.53 -14.66 -8.78
CA SER A 107 3.88 -15.14 -9.14
C SER A 107 4.38 -14.68 -10.53
N GLU A 108 5.70 -14.54 -10.71
CA GLU A 108 6.33 -14.14 -11.99
C GLU A 108 5.92 -15.01 -13.20
N LEU A 109 5.66 -16.30 -12.96
CA LEU A 109 5.15 -17.24 -13.97
C LEU A 109 3.77 -16.85 -14.51
N SER A 110 2.97 -16.17 -13.68
CA SER A 110 1.65 -15.62 -14.04
C SER A 110 1.77 -14.31 -14.82
N ARG A 111 2.83 -13.53 -14.57
CA ARG A 111 3.14 -12.27 -15.27
C ARG A 111 3.66 -12.50 -16.69
N GLN A 112 4.47 -13.55 -16.90
CA GLN A 112 4.99 -13.89 -18.23
C GLN A 112 3.87 -14.24 -19.24
N ARG A 113 2.84 -15.00 -18.82
CA ARG A 113 1.69 -15.33 -19.69
C ARG A 113 0.84 -14.13 -20.11
N LYS A 114 0.94 -13.00 -19.39
CA LYS A 114 0.20 -11.75 -19.70
C LYS A 114 1.04 -10.72 -20.46
N SER A 115 2.36 -10.78 -20.31
CA SER A 115 3.30 -9.85 -20.95
C SER A 115 3.30 -9.88 -22.48
N GLU A 116 2.84 -10.98 -23.10
CA GLU A 116 2.62 -11.03 -24.55
C GLU A 116 1.36 -10.26 -25.00
N SER A 117 0.43 -9.96 -24.10
CA SER A 117 -0.85 -9.30 -24.43
C SER A 117 -0.93 -7.81 -24.09
N GLU A 118 0.08 -7.23 -23.43
CA GLU A 118 0.06 -5.81 -22.99
C GLU A 118 1.32 -5.05 -23.47
N LYS A 119 1.53 -5.00 -24.79
CA LYS A 119 2.38 -3.99 -25.42
C LYS A 119 1.55 -2.74 -25.75
N GLN A 120 1.16 -1.97 -24.74
CA GLN A 120 0.69 -0.59 -24.93
C GLN A 120 0.82 0.19 -23.61
N ALA A 121 1.51 1.33 -23.67
CA ALA A 121 1.78 2.19 -22.52
C ALA A 121 0.47 2.76 -21.92
N PRO A 122 0.41 2.97 -20.59
CA PRO A 122 -0.79 3.48 -19.93
C PRO A 122 -1.09 4.92 -20.38
N THR A 123 -2.29 5.13 -20.92
CA THR A 123 -2.78 6.45 -21.34
C THR A 123 -3.61 7.06 -20.21
N VAL A 124 -3.11 8.17 -19.64
CA VAL A 124 -3.87 8.98 -18.70
C VAL A 124 -4.90 9.79 -19.48
N SER A 125 -6.17 9.39 -19.43
CA SER A 125 -7.27 10.22 -19.94
C SER A 125 -7.51 11.39 -18.99
N ARG A 126 -6.99 12.57 -19.36
CA ARG A 126 -7.22 13.82 -18.62
C ARG A 126 -8.51 14.46 -19.13
N SER A 127 -9.58 14.40 -18.33
CA SER A 127 -10.70 15.32 -18.53
C SER A 127 -10.24 16.77 -18.29
N PRO A 128 -10.66 17.75 -19.11
CA PRO A 128 -10.18 19.13 -19.02
C PRO A 128 -10.52 19.77 -17.67
N ILE A 129 -9.52 20.42 -17.07
CA ILE A 129 -9.61 21.12 -15.79
C ILE A 129 -10.51 22.35 -15.98
N ARG A 130 -11.76 22.29 -15.52
CA ARG A 130 -12.62 23.46 -15.32
C ARG A 130 -12.76 23.77 -13.83
N LYS A 131 -12.76 25.07 -13.50
CA LYS A 131 -12.97 25.62 -12.16
C LYS A 131 -14.22 24.99 -11.52
N ALA A 132 -14.07 24.51 -10.28
CA ALA A 132 -15.10 23.79 -9.54
C ALA A 132 -16.30 24.69 -9.17
N LYS A 133 -17.49 24.35 -9.66
CA LYS A 133 -18.79 24.82 -9.14
C LYS A 133 -19.19 23.98 -7.90
N PRO A 134 -20.15 24.43 -7.07
CA PRO A 134 -20.82 23.54 -6.10
C PRO A 134 -21.29 22.24 -6.80
N GLY A 135 -21.07 21.06 -6.20
CA GLY A 135 -21.22 19.76 -6.88
C GLY A 135 -20.00 19.33 -7.72
N SER A 136 -18.83 19.94 -7.51
CA SER A 136 -17.62 19.56 -8.22
C SER A 136 -17.12 18.17 -7.80
N HIS A 137 -16.90 17.33 -8.80
CA HIS A 137 -16.29 16.03 -8.63
C HIS A 137 -15.04 15.89 -9.49
N ARG A 138 -14.18 14.96 -9.09
CA ARG A 138 -13.02 14.51 -9.85
C ARG A 138 -12.96 12.99 -9.82
N ILE A 139 -12.55 12.40 -10.93
CA ILE A 139 -12.42 10.95 -11.08
C ILE A 139 -10.97 10.64 -11.43
N LEU A 140 -10.37 9.70 -10.71
CA LEU A 140 -9.05 9.14 -11.02
C LEU A 140 -9.22 7.66 -11.37
N ALA A 141 -9.02 7.31 -12.64
CA ALA A 141 -9.00 5.93 -13.06
C ALA A 141 -7.58 5.36 -12.90
N LEU A 142 -7.49 4.20 -12.25
CA LEU A 142 -6.24 3.45 -12.06
C LEU A 142 -6.31 2.14 -12.83
N GLU A 143 -5.16 1.67 -13.31
CA GLU A 143 -5.06 0.45 -14.09
C GLU A 143 -3.77 -0.32 -13.78
N GLY A 144 -3.82 -1.64 -13.97
CA GLY A 144 -2.68 -2.54 -13.77
C GLY A 144 -2.38 -2.84 -12.30
N GLU A 145 -1.11 -3.08 -12.00
CA GLU A 145 -0.62 -3.32 -10.64
C GLU A 145 -0.24 -1.99 -9.97
N ILE A 146 -0.82 -1.72 -8.81
CA ILE A 146 -0.48 -0.55 -7.98
C ILE A 146 0.52 -1.00 -6.93
N ASP A 147 1.78 -1.05 -7.34
CA ASP A 147 2.92 -1.44 -6.53
C ASP A 147 3.79 -0.24 -6.14
N MET A 148 4.85 -0.49 -5.38
CA MET A 148 5.83 0.52 -4.99
C MET A 148 6.47 1.33 -6.13
N ARG A 149 6.50 0.81 -7.37
CA ARG A 149 7.01 1.54 -8.54
C ARG A 149 5.98 2.53 -9.06
N VAL A 150 4.70 2.16 -9.02
CA VAL A 150 3.59 2.96 -9.56
C VAL A 150 3.03 3.95 -8.52
N SER A 151 3.05 3.59 -7.23
CA SER A 151 2.50 4.37 -6.11
C SER A 151 2.95 5.84 -6.05
N PRO A 152 4.24 6.20 -6.24
CA PRO A 152 4.67 7.60 -6.23
C PRO A 152 3.96 8.46 -7.28
N ARG A 153 3.71 7.91 -8.47
CA ARG A 153 2.99 8.60 -9.54
C ARG A 153 1.52 8.77 -9.20
N VAL A 154 0.86 7.71 -8.73
CA VAL A 154 -0.56 7.75 -8.31
C VAL A 154 -0.78 8.82 -7.26
N ALA A 155 0.14 8.96 -6.30
CA ALA A 155 0.04 9.99 -5.27
C ALA A 155 0.25 11.40 -5.78
N ALA A 156 1.17 11.60 -6.73
CA ALA A 156 1.36 12.89 -7.38
C ALA A 156 0.08 13.31 -8.15
N ASP A 157 -0.51 12.37 -8.90
CA ASP A 157 -1.74 12.58 -9.64
C ASP A 157 -2.92 12.88 -8.70
N LEU A 158 -3.05 12.11 -7.62
CA LEU A 158 -4.09 12.33 -6.61
C LEU A 158 -3.92 13.69 -5.92
N ARG A 159 -2.68 14.07 -5.56
CA ARG A 159 -2.37 15.38 -4.96
C ARG A 159 -2.75 16.54 -5.89
N ALA A 160 -2.45 16.41 -7.18
CA ALA A 160 -2.81 17.41 -8.17
C ALA A 160 -4.34 17.50 -8.35
N LEU A 161 -5.02 16.35 -8.34
CA LEU A 161 -6.46 16.23 -8.51
C LEU A 161 -7.27 16.83 -7.36
N ILE A 162 -6.78 16.70 -6.12
CA ILE A 162 -7.44 17.24 -4.93
C ILE A 162 -7.06 18.70 -4.60
N ARG A 163 -6.12 19.30 -5.36
CA ARG A 163 -5.63 20.66 -5.10
C ARG A 163 -6.75 21.71 -5.05
N ASP A 164 -7.74 21.56 -5.92
CA ASP A 164 -8.87 22.49 -6.02
C ASP A 164 -9.99 22.14 -5.01
N LYS A 165 -9.74 21.21 -4.09
CA LYS A 165 -10.66 20.74 -3.03
C LYS A 165 -12.04 20.33 -3.57
N PRO A 166 -12.12 19.41 -4.53
CA PRO A 166 -13.40 18.93 -5.05
C PRO A 166 -14.23 18.27 -3.95
N GLU A 167 -15.53 18.48 -3.98
CA GLU A 167 -16.47 17.93 -2.99
C GLU A 167 -16.47 16.40 -3.02
N LYS A 168 -16.41 15.80 -4.22
CA LYS A 168 -16.32 14.35 -4.40
C LYS A 168 -15.07 13.97 -5.20
N VAL A 169 -14.36 12.96 -4.71
CA VAL A 169 -13.24 12.32 -5.38
C VAL A 169 -13.60 10.86 -5.57
N VAL A 170 -13.59 10.37 -6.80
CA VAL A 170 -13.88 8.98 -7.12
C VAL A 170 -12.62 8.33 -7.66
N ILE A 171 -12.17 7.25 -7.03
CA ILE A 171 -11.06 6.43 -7.54
C ILE A 171 -11.66 5.18 -8.17
N ASP A 172 -11.48 5.03 -9.47
CA ASP A 172 -11.96 3.88 -10.24
C ASP A 172 -10.86 2.81 -10.31
N LEU A 173 -11.14 1.67 -9.67
CA LEU A 173 -10.26 0.51 -9.54
C LEU A 173 -10.65 -0.64 -10.49
N SER A 174 -11.60 -0.41 -11.41
CA SER A 174 -12.10 -1.44 -12.34
C SER A 174 -11.03 -2.13 -13.18
N LYS A 175 -9.94 -1.43 -13.48
CA LYS A 175 -8.80 -1.96 -14.24
C LYS A 175 -7.58 -2.29 -13.37
N VAL A 176 -7.68 -2.18 -12.04
CA VAL A 176 -6.60 -2.52 -11.12
C VAL A 176 -6.59 -4.03 -10.90
N SER A 177 -5.50 -4.70 -11.27
CA SER A 177 -5.34 -6.15 -11.08
C SER A 177 -4.81 -6.52 -9.70
N TYR A 178 -4.06 -5.62 -9.07
CA TYR A 178 -3.40 -5.84 -7.79
C TYR A 178 -3.08 -4.51 -7.11
N ILE A 179 -3.09 -4.49 -5.78
CA ILE A 179 -2.65 -3.34 -4.99
C ILE A 179 -1.82 -3.82 -3.80
N ASP A 180 -0.63 -3.26 -3.63
CA ASP A 180 0.26 -3.60 -2.53
C ASP A 180 0.06 -2.63 -1.35
N SER A 181 0.82 -2.83 -0.27
CA SER A 181 0.78 -1.97 0.92
C SER A 181 1.14 -0.50 0.62
N SER A 182 1.97 -0.22 -0.39
CA SER A 182 2.30 1.14 -0.83
C SER A 182 1.15 1.77 -1.61
N GLY A 183 0.40 0.99 -2.40
CA GLY A 183 -0.77 1.48 -3.13
C GLY A 183 -1.92 1.80 -2.19
N LEU A 184 -2.20 0.93 -1.21
CA LEU A 184 -3.18 1.19 -0.15
C LEU A 184 -2.84 2.48 0.61
N ALA A 185 -1.55 2.69 0.86
CA ALA A 185 -1.02 3.87 1.50
C ALA A 185 -1.36 5.16 0.75
N VAL A 186 -1.19 5.17 -0.58
CA VAL A 186 -1.62 6.31 -1.41
C VAL A 186 -3.11 6.60 -1.26
N LEU A 187 -3.95 5.57 -1.25
CA LEU A 187 -5.40 5.73 -1.12
C LEU A 187 -5.80 6.27 0.26
N ILE A 188 -5.19 5.75 1.34
CA ILE A 188 -5.47 6.17 2.72
C ILE A 188 -5.11 7.65 2.91
N ASN A 189 -3.94 8.07 2.42
CA ASN A 189 -3.55 9.47 2.47
C ASN A 189 -4.43 10.38 1.63
N GLY A 190 -4.82 9.90 0.44
CA GLY A 190 -5.81 10.59 -0.38
C GLY A 190 -7.08 10.86 0.40
N MET A 191 -7.61 9.83 1.06
CA MET A 191 -8.81 9.91 1.88
C MET A 191 -8.64 10.94 3.01
N GLN A 192 -7.57 10.83 3.81
CA GLN A 192 -7.30 11.76 4.91
C GLN A 192 -7.19 13.22 4.43
N LYS A 193 -6.51 13.46 3.30
CA LYS A 193 -6.38 14.82 2.72
C LYS A 193 -7.73 15.34 2.21
N VAL A 194 -8.55 14.48 1.62
CA VAL A 194 -9.90 14.82 1.16
C VAL A 194 -10.82 15.16 2.33
N GLU A 195 -10.79 14.36 3.40
CA GLU A 195 -11.56 14.57 4.61
C GLU A 195 -11.13 15.82 5.38
N ALA A 196 -9.84 16.17 5.37
CA ALA A 196 -9.33 17.37 6.03
C ALA A 196 -9.97 18.67 5.51
N TYR A 197 -10.44 18.70 4.26
CA TYR A 197 -11.22 19.82 3.72
C TYR A 197 -12.73 19.53 3.62
N ARG A 198 -13.21 18.47 4.28
CA ARG A 198 -14.61 17.99 4.31
C ARG A 198 -15.13 17.44 2.98
N GLY A 199 -14.23 17.07 2.06
CA GLY A 199 -14.60 16.35 0.85
C GLY A 199 -14.95 14.89 1.13
N LYS A 200 -15.37 14.18 0.07
CA LYS A 200 -15.76 12.77 0.11
C LYS A 200 -14.95 11.98 -0.90
N LEU A 201 -14.17 11.00 -0.44
CA LEU A 201 -13.47 10.07 -1.32
C LEU A 201 -14.26 8.76 -1.42
N TYR A 202 -14.47 8.27 -2.64
CA TYR A 202 -15.11 7.00 -2.94
C TYR A 202 -14.17 6.08 -3.72
N LEU A 203 -14.20 4.80 -3.41
CA LEU A 203 -13.57 3.75 -4.21
C LEU A 203 -14.65 3.00 -4.99
N VAL A 204 -14.42 2.75 -6.28
CA VAL A 204 -15.40 2.04 -7.14
C VAL A 204 -14.74 0.96 -7.98
N GLY A 205 -15.54 0.00 -8.44
CA GLY A 205 -15.09 -1.00 -9.41
C GLY A 205 -14.06 -1.99 -8.89
N MET A 206 -13.94 -2.21 -7.59
CA MET A 206 -12.95 -3.16 -7.07
C MET A 206 -13.21 -4.58 -7.58
N ARG A 207 -12.16 -5.20 -8.13
CA ARG A 207 -12.14 -6.62 -8.48
C ARG A 207 -11.95 -7.47 -7.22
N GLU A 208 -12.33 -8.74 -7.29
CA GLU A 208 -12.26 -9.69 -6.17
C GLU A 208 -10.86 -9.74 -5.51
N THR A 209 -9.80 -9.76 -6.32
CA THR A 209 -8.42 -9.77 -5.79
C THR A 209 -8.09 -8.53 -4.94
N VAL A 210 -8.62 -7.38 -5.31
CA VAL A 210 -8.45 -6.12 -4.58
C VAL A 210 -9.39 -6.06 -3.37
N GLN A 211 -10.61 -6.58 -3.48
CA GLN A 211 -11.56 -6.66 -2.36
C GLN A 211 -11.00 -7.48 -1.20
N ILE A 212 -10.46 -8.67 -1.47
CA ILE A 212 -9.86 -9.54 -0.42
C ILE A 212 -8.78 -8.80 0.36
N ILE A 213 -7.95 -8.00 -0.32
CA ILE A 213 -6.90 -7.19 0.31
C ILE A 213 -7.53 -6.16 1.26
N PHE A 214 -8.58 -5.46 0.82
CA PHE A 214 -9.28 -4.46 1.64
C PHE A 214 -9.97 -5.11 2.85
N GLU A 215 -10.65 -6.24 2.67
CA GLU A 215 -11.35 -6.98 3.73
C GLU A 215 -10.37 -7.52 4.78
N THR A 216 -9.30 -8.19 4.33
CA THR A 216 -8.25 -8.71 5.22
C THR A 216 -7.58 -7.59 6.00
N SER A 217 -7.46 -6.40 5.38
CA SER A 217 -6.90 -5.19 5.96
C SER A 217 -7.89 -4.38 6.81
N ARG A 218 -9.17 -4.80 6.88
CA ARG A 218 -10.30 -4.03 7.44
C ARG A 218 -10.44 -2.60 6.90
N LEU A 219 -9.93 -2.35 5.69
CA LEU A 219 -10.03 -1.06 5.02
C LEU A 219 -11.38 -0.88 4.32
N ASP A 220 -12.10 -1.96 4.08
CA ASP A 220 -13.49 -1.95 3.62
C ASP A 220 -14.43 -1.16 4.56
N GLN A 221 -14.11 -1.13 5.85
CA GLN A 221 -14.84 -0.35 6.87
C GLN A 221 -14.41 1.12 6.92
N ALA A 222 -13.19 1.43 6.48
CA ALA A 222 -12.65 2.79 6.48
C ALA A 222 -13.07 3.58 5.24
N PHE A 223 -13.11 2.93 4.07
CA PHE A 223 -13.40 3.59 2.81
C PHE A 223 -14.88 3.59 2.44
N ARG A 224 -15.32 4.64 1.74
CA ARG A 224 -16.64 4.67 1.10
C ARG A 224 -16.58 3.93 -0.23
N ILE A 225 -16.93 2.66 -0.21
CA ILE A 225 -16.92 1.81 -1.40
C ILE A 225 -18.29 1.83 -2.08
N ARG A 226 -18.33 1.97 -3.41
CA ARG A 226 -19.54 1.88 -4.24
C ARG A 226 -19.29 0.96 -5.44
N ARG A 227 -20.35 0.52 -6.13
CA ARG A 227 -20.17 -0.44 -7.24
C ARG A 227 -19.50 0.21 -8.44
N ASN A 228 -19.92 1.43 -8.77
CA ASN A 228 -19.47 2.15 -9.95
C ASN A 228 -19.45 3.68 -9.72
N VAL A 229 -18.90 4.40 -10.70
CA VAL A 229 -18.79 5.87 -10.67
C VAL A 229 -20.15 6.54 -10.50
N ALA A 230 -21.20 6.05 -11.18
CA ALA A 230 -22.52 6.67 -11.13
C ALA A 230 -23.11 6.64 -9.70
N GLU A 231 -23.02 5.50 -9.01
CA GLU A 231 -23.44 5.38 -7.61
C GLU A 231 -22.64 6.30 -6.68
N ALA A 232 -21.33 6.43 -6.89
CA ALA A 232 -20.49 7.33 -6.09
C ALA A 232 -20.87 8.81 -6.28
N LEU A 233 -21.19 9.22 -7.51
CA LEU A 233 -21.61 10.59 -7.79
C LEU A 233 -23.02 10.89 -7.26
N ALA A 234 -23.91 9.91 -7.23
CA ALA A 234 -25.25 10.03 -6.67
C ALA A 234 -25.28 10.02 -5.13
N ALA A 235 -24.25 9.46 -4.47
CA ALA A 235 -24.20 9.37 -3.01
C ALA A 235 -24.07 10.75 -2.35
N SER A 236 -24.93 11.06 -1.38
CA SER A 236 -24.97 12.36 -0.69
C SER A 236 -23.73 12.65 0.13
#